data_AF-A0A6P6V007-F1
#
_entry.id   AF-A0A6P6V007-F1
#
_cell.length_a   1.000
_cell.length_b   1.000
_cell.length_c   1.000
_cell.angle_alpha   90.00
_cell.angle_beta   90.00
_cell.angle_gamma   90.00
#
_symmetry.space_group_name_H-M   'P 1'
#
loop_
_entity.id
_entity.type
_entity.pdbx_description
1 polymer ?
#
loop_
_entity_poly.entity_id
_entity_poly.type
_entity_poly.pdbx_seq_one_letter_code
_entity_poly.pdbx_strand_id
1 'polypeptide(L)'
;MEQKRIRRFIQGLNVEIQEALAAAQLDTFNQALEKTQRIETARGQVKVFHDRKRRQPDSSNFATGQSSRSEPPFKNGRGTDGPRPADDVGGGILCAQVCCSELEAFALMATAAISLWLVQQHPIAKVAKFVKSGTTFKKKAKKIRTKVTFHRPKTLKKDGNPKYPRISAPPRNKLDHYQILKYPLTTESAMKKIEDNNTMVFIVDIRADKKKIKDAVKKMYDIQIKKVNTLIRPDGTKKAYVRLTPDYDALDVANKIGII
;
A
#
# COMPACT_ATOMS: atom_id res chain seq x y z
N MET A 1 -20.57 75.49 7.97
CA MET A 1 -19.69 74.69 8.85
C MET A 1 -19.90 73.18 8.64
N GLU A 2 -21.12 72.73 8.29
CA GLU A 2 -21.48 71.33 7.95
C GLU A 2 -20.51 70.59 7.00
N GLN A 3 -20.20 71.15 5.81
CA GLN A 3 -19.51 70.39 4.76
C GLN A 3 -18.08 69.97 5.14
N LYS A 4 -17.37 70.77 5.95
CA LYS A 4 -16.04 70.41 6.45
C LYS A 4 -16.09 69.25 7.44
N ARG A 5 -17.17 69.15 8.23
CA ARG A 5 -17.39 68.07 9.20
C ARG A 5 -17.73 66.76 8.49
N ILE A 6 -18.56 66.82 7.45
CA ILE A 6 -18.91 65.67 6.61
C ILE A 6 -17.66 65.11 5.89
N ARG A 7 -16.81 65.98 5.31
CA ARG A 7 -15.57 65.51 4.66
C ARG A 7 -14.61 64.83 5.63
N ARG A 8 -14.42 65.39 6.83
CA ARG A 8 -13.56 64.77 7.86
C ARG A 8 -14.11 63.42 8.32
N PHE A 9 -15.43 63.30 8.44
CA PHE A 9 -16.09 62.04 8.81
C PHE A 9 -15.94 60.96 7.73
N ILE A 10 -16.16 61.31 6.45
CA ILE A 10 -15.96 60.38 5.32
C ILE A 10 -14.50 59.93 5.23
N GLN A 11 -13.54 60.85 5.44
CA GLN A 11 -12.12 60.49 5.46
C GLN A 11 -11.76 59.56 6.61
N GLY A 12 -12.29 59.79 7.81
CA GLY A 12 -12.08 58.91 8.97
C GLY A 12 -12.61 57.49 8.72
N LEU A 13 -13.84 57.37 8.22
CA LEU A 13 -14.42 56.07 7.86
C LEU A 13 -13.63 55.35 6.76
N ASN A 14 -13.09 56.09 5.79
CA ASN A 14 -12.33 55.48 4.70
C ASN A 14 -10.99 54.90 5.20
N VAL A 15 -10.38 55.50 6.23
CA VAL A 15 -9.17 54.95 6.87
C VAL A 15 -9.51 53.72 7.70
N GLU A 16 -10.57 53.75 8.52
CA GLU A 16 -11.01 52.59 9.31
C GLU A 16 -11.38 51.39 8.43
N ILE A 17 -12.05 51.62 7.30
CA ILE A 17 -12.42 50.55 6.37
C ILE A 17 -11.16 49.94 5.73
N GLN A 18 -10.15 50.74 5.40
CA GLN A 18 -8.89 50.21 4.85
C GLN A 18 -8.08 49.46 5.92
N GLU A 19 -8.09 49.92 7.16
CA GLU A 19 -7.41 49.26 8.28
C GLU A 19 -8.08 47.91 8.62
N ALA A 20 -9.42 47.87 8.70
CA ALA A 20 -10.17 46.64 8.94
C ALA A 20 -9.98 45.62 7.80
N LEU A 21 -9.92 46.09 6.55
CA LEU A 21 -9.69 45.24 5.38
C LEU A 21 -8.27 44.68 5.36
N ALA A 22 -7.27 45.49 5.75
CA ALA A 22 -5.88 45.05 5.89
C ALA A 22 -5.72 44.01 7.03
N ALA A 23 -6.39 44.21 8.17
CA ALA A 23 -6.37 43.27 9.29
C ALA A 23 -6.96 41.89 8.90
N ALA A 24 -8.11 41.88 8.21
CA ALA A 24 -8.71 40.63 7.72
C ALA A 24 -7.83 39.91 6.68
N GLN A 25 -7.11 40.66 5.85
CA GLN A 25 -6.13 40.10 4.91
C GLN A 25 -4.93 39.47 5.63
N LEU A 26 -4.45 40.08 6.72
CA LEU A 26 -3.37 39.52 7.53
C LEU A 26 -3.80 38.24 8.26
N ASP A 27 -5.00 38.22 8.84
CA ASP A 27 -5.51 37.04 9.55
C ASP A 27 -5.74 35.85 8.62
N THR A 28 -6.28 36.11 7.43
CA THR A 28 -6.46 35.06 6.41
C THR A 28 -5.12 34.51 5.91
N PHE A 29 -4.10 35.36 5.77
CA PHE A 29 -2.75 34.95 5.42
C PHE A 29 -2.10 34.11 6.53
N ASN A 30 -2.18 34.54 7.78
CA ASN A 30 -1.67 33.79 8.93
C ASN A 30 -2.35 32.43 9.04
N GLN A 31 -3.67 32.36 8.85
CA GLN A 31 -4.41 31.10 8.85
C GLN A 31 -3.98 30.16 7.72
N ALA A 32 -3.61 30.68 6.54
CA ALA A 32 -3.08 29.89 5.45
C ALA A 32 -1.67 29.34 5.75
N LEU A 33 -0.82 30.14 6.41
CA LEU A 33 0.50 29.71 6.88
C LEU A 33 0.41 28.61 7.95
N GLU A 34 -0.49 28.75 8.91
CA GLU A 34 -0.69 27.69 9.91
C GLU A 34 -1.22 26.40 9.29
N LYS A 35 -2.16 26.49 8.34
CA LYS A 35 -2.69 25.31 7.62
C LYS A 35 -1.60 24.60 6.83
N THR A 36 -0.70 25.33 6.18
CA THR A 36 0.43 24.74 5.45
C THR A 36 1.43 24.08 6.40
N GLN A 37 1.77 24.72 7.52
CA GLN A 37 2.64 24.13 8.55
C GLN A 37 2.05 22.85 9.16
N ARG A 38 0.73 22.80 9.39
CA ARG A 38 0.02 21.58 9.82
C ARG A 38 0.10 20.45 8.79
N ILE A 39 0.02 20.77 7.51
CA ILE A 39 0.16 19.79 6.44
C ILE A 39 1.60 19.26 6.36
N GLU A 40 2.60 20.13 6.50
CA GLU A 40 4.01 19.72 6.49
C GLU A 40 4.39 18.85 7.69
N THR A 41 3.92 19.21 8.88
CA THR A 41 4.12 18.39 10.09
C THR A 41 3.44 17.02 9.95
N ALA A 42 2.21 16.96 9.43
CA ALA A 42 1.51 15.71 9.15
C ALA A 42 2.25 14.86 8.09
N ARG A 43 2.75 15.48 7.02
CA ARG A 43 3.59 14.82 6.01
C ARG A 43 4.88 14.27 6.63
N GLY A 44 5.50 15.01 7.55
CA GLY A 44 6.66 14.57 8.33
C GLY A 44 6.35 13.33 9.18
N GLN A 45 5.22 13.32 9.90
CA GLN A 45 4.79 12.17 10.70
C GLN A 45 4.51 10.93 9.83
N VAL A 46 3.84 11.11 8.69
CA VAL A 46 3.58 10.03 7.73
C VAL A 46 4.88 9.50 7.12
N LYS A 47 5.85 10.38 6.85
CA LYS A 47 7.18 9.99 6.39
C LYS A 47 7.94 9.18 7.44
N VAL A 48 7.95 9.62 8.70
CA VAL A 48 8.53 8.86 9.83
C VAL A 48 7.83 7.51 10.01
N PHE A 49 6.50 7.46 9.87
CA PHE A 49 5.74 6.22 9.91
C PHE A 49 6.13 5.25 8.78
N HIS A 50 6.26 5.76 7.55
CA HIS A 50 6.71 4.95 6.41
C HIS A 50 8.17 4.52 6.54
N ASP A 51 9.06 5.37 7.06
CA ASP A 51 10.46 5.02 7.30
C ASP A 51 10.62 3.99 8.40
N ARG A 52 9.79 4.06 9.47
CA ARG A 52 9.72 3.04 10.52
C ARG A 52 9.19 1.71 9.99
N LYS A 53 8.27 1.75 9.01
CA LYS A 53 7.78 0.57 8.29
C LYS A 53 8.82 0.01 7.30
N ARG A 54 9.69 0.86 6.71
CA ARG A 54 10.80 0.42 5.83
C ARG A 54 11.99 -0.17 6.59
N ARG A 55 12.23 0.23 7.84
CA ARG A 55 13.36 -0.25 8.67
C ARG A 55 13.03 -1.48 9.52
N GLN A 56 11.83 -2.05 9.42
CA GLN A 56 11.50 -3.33 10.03
C GLN A 56 11.85 -4.47 9.06
N PRO A 57 12.85 -5.33 9.34
CA PRO A 57 13.06 -6.53 8.56
C PRO A 57 12.03 -7.59 8.99
N ASP A 58 11.05 -7.86 8.13
CA ASP A 58 10.23 -9.07 8.24
C ASP A 58 11.11 -10.29 7.93
N SER A 59 11.51 -10.98 8.99
CA SER A 59 12.26 -12.22 8.95
C SER A 59 11.41 -13.36 8.38
N SER A 60 11.77 -13.85 7.19
CA SER A 60 11.52 -15.25 6.82
C SER A 60 12.67 -15.84 5.98
N ASN A 61 13.64 -16.38 6.73
CA ASN A 61 14.32 -17.67 6.60
C ASN A 61 15.32 -18.00 5.46
N PHE A 62 16.58 -18.24 5.87
CA PHE A 62 17.43 -19.46 5.71
C PHE A 62 17.50 -20.14 4.31
N ALA A 63 18.63 -20.54 3.72
CA ALA A 63 19.99 -20.76 4.24
C ALA A 63 21.00 -21.14 3.10
N THR A 64 22.29 -20.96 3.42
CA THR A 64 23.45 -21.82 3.08
C THR A 64 23.94 -21.98 1.63
N GLY A 65 25.24 -21.69 1.43
CA GLY A 65 26.07 -22.36 0.42
C GLY A 65 27.18 -21.49 -0.17
N GLN A 66 28.36 -21.51 0.44
CA GLN A 66 29.61 -20.99 -0.13
C GLN A 66 30.04 -21.83 -1.36
N SER A 67 30.61 -21.19 -2.40
CA SER A 67 31.85 -21.66 -3.06
C SER A 67 32.30 -20.68 -4.14
N SER A 68 33.61 -20.70 -4.36
CA SER A 68 34.50 -19.77 -5.03
C SER A 68 34.45 -19.75 -6.56
N ARG A 69 34.97 -18.62 -7.06
CA ARG A 69 35.16 -18.15 -8.44
C ARG A 69 36.41 -18.75 -9.09
N SER A 70 36.32 -19.27 -10.33
CA SER A 70 37.41 -19.24 -11.34
C SER A 70 37.00 -19.76 -12.74
N GLU A 71 37.30 -18.92 -13.74
CA GLU A 71 37.52 -19.15 -15.21
C GLU A 71 36.39 -19.22 -16.28
N PRO A 72 36.56 -18.54 -17.46
CA PRO A 72 35.69 -18.59 -18.65
C PRO A 72 36.37 -19.30 -19.88
N PRO A 73 35.84 -19.21 -21.13
CA PRO A 73 34.60 -19.77 -21.68
C PRO A 73 34.89 -20.75 -22.88
N PHE A 74 33.90 -21.54 -23.33
CA PHE A 74 33.94 -22.15 -24.67
C PHE A 74 32.55 -22.21 -25.35
N LYS A 75 32.56 -22.05 -26.68
CA LYS A 75 31.42 -21.78 -27.56
C LYS A 75 30.76 -23.05 -28.14
N ASN A 76 29.52 -22.84 -28.58
CA ASN A 76 28.78 -23.40 -29.73
C ASN A 76 27.59 -24.32 -29.40
N GLY A 77 26.44 -24.00 -29.99
CA GLY A 77 25.29 -24.89 -30.08
C GLY A 77 23.97 -24.18 -30.37
N ARG A 78 23.64 -24.04 -31.65
CA ARG A 78 22.34 -23.57 -32.16
C ARG A 78 21.30 -24.67 -31.95
N GLY A 79 20.11 -24.33 -31.47
CA GLY A 79 18.98 -25.27 -31.38
C GLY A 79 17.69 -24.54 -31.02
N THR A 80 16.80 -24.45 -31.99
CA THR A 80 15.44 -23.91 -31.93
C THR A 80 14.50 -24.92 -31.30
N ASP A 81 13.79 -24.56 -30.22
CA ASP A 81 12.54 -25.21 -29.83
C ASP A 81 11.63 -24.19 -29.12
N GLY A 82 10.39 -24.10 -29.60
CA GLY A 82 9.37 -23.16 -29.13
C GLY A 82 8.66 -23.63 -27.84
N PRO A 83 8.07 -22.71 -27.06
CA PRO A 83 7.41 -23.06 -25.81
C PRO A 83 5.89 -23.30 -25.96
N ARG A 84 5.36 -24.24 -25.15
CA ARG A 84 3.95 -24.41 -24.78
C ARG A 84 3.82 -24.43 -23.24
N PRO A 85 2.62 -24.17 -22.70
CA PRO A 85 2.43 -23.16 -21.66
C PRO A 85 2.52 -23.73 -20.24
N ALA A 86 3.08 -22.93 -19.33
CA ALA A 86 2.85 -23.05 -17.90
C ALA A 86 2.03 -21.84 -17.43
N ASP A 87 1.19 -22.12 -16.45
CA ASP A 87 0.19 -21.27 -15.84
C ASP A 87 0.72 -19.93 -15.32
N ASP A 88 0.05 -18.85 -15.74
CA ASP A 88 0.18 -17.51 -15.22
C ASP A 88 -0.71 -17.37 -13.98
N VAL A 89 -0.12 -17.38 -12.77
CA VAL A 89 -0.65 -16.63 -11.63
C VAL A 89 0.15 -15.35 -11.55
N GLY A 90 -0.49 -14.27 -11.97
CA GLY A 90 0.04 -12.92 -11.94
C GLY A 90 0.34 -12.41 -10.54
N GLY A 91 1.35 -11.55 -10.47
CA GLY A 91 1.71 -10.81 -9.27
C GLY A 91 2.98 -9.98 -9.46
N GLY A 92 3.08 -9.22 -10.56
CA GLY A 92 4.16 -8.27 -10.77
C GLY A 92 4.06 -7.09 -9.81
N ILE A 93 5.00 -7.02 -8.85
CA ILE A 93 5.36 -5.79 -8.15
C ILE A 93 6.67 -5.32 -8.76
N LEU A 94 6.59 -4.32 -9.62
CA LEU A 94 7.66 -3.36 -9.85
C LEU A 94 7.09 -2.20 -10.66
N CYS A 95 6.92 -1.06 -10.01
CA CYS A 95 7.59 0.19 -10.37
C CYS A 95 6.85 1.35 -9.69
N ALA A 96 7.20 1.65 -8.44
CA ALA A 96 6.90 2.96 -7.84
C ALA A 96 8.14 3.87 -7.91
N GLN A 97 8.89 3.75 -9.00
CA GLN A 97 9.50 4.88 -9.70
C GLN A 97 8.48 5.10 -10.85
N VAL A 98 7.42 5.89 -10.66
CA VAL A 98 7.41 7.34 -10.90
C VAL A 98 6.19 7.92 -10.17
N CYS A 99 6.37 8.40 -8.94
CA CYS A 99 5.51 9.47 -8.41
C CYS A 99 6.36 10.69 -7.98
N CYS A 100 7.62 10.74 -8.46
CA CYS A 100 8.56 11.84 -8.28
C CYS A 100 8.63 12.79 -9.49
N SER A 101 7.66 12.79 -10.40
CA SER A 101 7.60 13.77 -11.49
C SER A 101 6.27 14.50 -11.61
N GLU A 102 5.41 14.44 -10.59
CA GLU A 102 4.13 15.16 -10.57
C GLU A 102 4.05 16.27 -9.52
N LEU A 103 5.10 16.46 -8.69
CA LEU A 103 5.13 17.54 -7.69
C LEU A 103 6.07 18.70 -8.03
N GLU A 104 7.03 18.55 -8.94
CA GLU A 104 7.72 19.71 -9.55
C GLU A 104 6.88 20.37 -10.64
N ALA A 105 5.98 19.61 -11.27
CA ALA A 105 5.05 20.12 -12.26
C ALA A 105 3.95 21.00 -11.64
N PHE A 106 3.50 20.71 -10.41
CA PHE A 106 2.42 21.49 -9.78
C PHE A 106 2.90 22.87 -9.27
N ALA A 107 4.17 22.98 -8.86
CA ALA A 107 4.78 24.22 -8.39
C ALA A 107 5.13 25.19 -9.53
N LEU A 108 5.64 24.69 -10.66
CA LEU A 108 5.89 25.50 -11.87
C LEU A 108 4.58 25.96 -12.54
N MET A 109 3.50 25.19 -12.42
CA MET A 109 2.19 25.55 -12.96
C MET A 109 1.47 26.64 -12.15
N ALA A 110 1.73 26.74 -10.84
CA ALA A 110 1.18 27.81 -10.00
C ALA A 110 1.87 29.16 -10.25
N THR A 111 3.19 29.20 -10.44
CA THR A 111 3.94 30.42 -10.77
C THR A 111 3.71 30.88 -12.22
N ALA A 112 3.48 29.96 -13.15
CA ALA A 112 3.07 30.27 -14.50
C ALA A 112 1.62 30.83 -14.55
N ALA A 113 0.70 30.33 -13.72
CA ALA A 113 -0.67 30.83 -13.65
C ALA A 113 -0.76 32.26 -13.07
N ILE A 114 0.08 32.60 -12.08
CA ILE A 114 0.13 33.93 -11.47
C ILE A 114 0.74 34.96 -12.44
N SER A 115 1.76 34.57 -13.21
CA SER A 115 2.34 35.42 -14.26
C SER A 115 1.44 35.56 -15.49
N LEU A 116 0.66 34.54 -15.87
CA LEU A 116 -0.35 34.63 -16.94
C LEU A 116 -1.55 35.51 -16.56
N TRP A 117 -1.95 35.50 -15.28
CA TRP A 117 -3.03 36.33 -14.76
C TRP A 117 -2.64 37.82 -14.72
N LEU A 118 -1.38 38.14 -14.40
CA LEU A 118 -0.87 39.52 -14.43
C LEU A 118 -0.76 40.12 -15.85
N VAL A 119 -0.58 39.28 -16.89
CA VAL A 119 -0.53 39.70 -18.31
C VAL A 119 -1.94 39.91 -18.90
N GLN A 120 -3.01 39.73 -18.13
CA GLN A 120 -4.38 39.82 -18.59
C GLN A 120 -5.01 41.23 -18.47
N GLN A 121 -4.32 42.24 -17.91
CA GLN A 121 -4.89 43.59 -17.71
C GLN A 121 -4.60 44.63 -18.81
N HIS A 122 -3.91 44.27 -19.91
CA HIS A 122 -3.78 45.14 -21.08
C HIS A 122 -4.54 44.58 -22.30
N PRO A 123 -5.74 45.09 -22.63
CA PRO A 123 -6.57 44.57 -23.72
C PRO A 123 -6.03 44.85 -25.14
N ILE A 124 -4.92 45.56 -25.30
CA ILE A 124 -4.50 46.10 -26.61
C ILE A 124 -3.66 45.10 -27.44
N ALA A 125 -2.85 44.25 -26.83
CA ALA A 125 -1.89 43.40 -27.56
C ALA A 125 -2.45 42.05 -28.07
N LYS A 126 -3.60 41.59 -27.55
CA LYS A 126 -4.21 40.29 -27.93
C LYS A 126 -5.08 40.39 -29.19
N VAL A 127 -5.68 41.55 -29.45
CA VAL A 127 -6.55 41.75 -30.63
C VAL A 127 -5.74 41.76 -31.93
N ALA A 128 -4.54 42.34 -31.95
CA ALA A 128 -3.71 42.42 -33.14
C ALA A 128 -3.11 41.06 -33.61
N LYS A 129 -2.97 40.08 -32.70
CA LYS A 129 -2.42 38.75 -33.04
C LYS A 129 -3.47 37.82 -33.65
N PHE A 130 -4.74 38.00 -33.30
CA PHE A 130 -5.84 37.17 -33.82
C PHE A 130 -6.17 37.50 -35.29
N VAL A 131 -6.00 38.76 -35.71
CA VAL A 131 -6.28 39.21 -37.09
C VAL A 131 -5.20 38.75 -38.09
N LYS A 132 -3.97 38.41 -37.63
CA LYS A 132 -2.88 37.96 -38.51
C LYS A 132 -2.81 36.43 -38.70
N SER A 133 -3.47 35.66 -37.86
CA SER A 133 -3.50 34.20 -38.01
C SER A 133 -4.70 33.79 -38.87
N GLY A 134 -4.56 33.92 -40.19
CA GLY A 134 -5.52 33.39 -41.14
C GLY A 134 -5.77 31.89 -40.91
N THR A 135 -7.02 31.47 -41.05
CA THR A 135 -7.53 30.11 -40.87
C THR A 135 -6.91 29.16 -41.90
N THR A 136 -5.70 28.67 -41.63
CA THR A 136 -5.06 27.65 -42.48
C THR A 136 -5.68 26.30 -42.16
N PHE A 137 -6.61 25.84 -42.99
CA PHE A 137 -7.17 24.48 -42.94
C PHE A 137 -6.02 23.46 -43.09
N LYS A 138 -5.52 22.93 -41.97
CA LYS A 138 -4.50 21.87 -41.99
C LYS A 138 -5.09 20.65 -42.69
N LYS A 139 -4.64 20.34 -43.92
CA LYS A 139 -5.03 19.14 -44.64
C LYS A 139 -4.71 17.92 -43.76
N LYS A 140 -5.74 17.18 -43.33
CA LYS A 140 -5.55 15.97 -42.50
C LYS A 140 -4.74 14.95 -43.29
N ALA A 141 -3.56 14.59 -42.79
CA ALA A 141 -2.71 13.57 -43.40
C ALA A 141 -3.46 12.22 -43.45
N LYS A 142 -3.40 11.53 -44.60
CA LYS A 142 -4.05 10.22 -44.78
C LYS A 142 -3.35 9.16 -43.92
N LYS A 143 -4.13 8.38 -43.18
CA LYS A 143 -3.60 7.26 -42.37
C LYS A 143 -3.30 6.07 -43.30
N ILE A 144 -2.03 5.88 -43.62
CA ILE A 144 -1.54 4.79 -44.49
C ILE A 144 -1.41 3.51 -43.66
N ARG A 145 -1.92 2.39 -44.18
CA ARG A 145 -1.70 1.04 -43.61
C ARG A 145 -0.45 0.45 -44.28
N THR A 146 0.59 0.20 -43.49
CA THR A 146 1.88 -0.30 -43.99
C THR A 146 1.96 -1.82 -44.11
N LYS A 147 1.02 -2.56 -43.51
CA LYS A 147 0.92 -4.02 -43.60
C LYS A 147 -0.36 -4.42 -44.31
N VAL A 148 -0.31 -5.53 -45.05
CA VAL A 148 -1.47 -6.10 -45.75
C VAL A 148 -2.43 -6.76 -44.75
N THR A 149 -1.92 -7.26 -43.62
CA THR A 149 -2.72 -7.91 -42.58
C THR A 149 -3.43 -6.90 -41.68
N PHE A 150 -4.73 -7.09 -41.49
CA PHE A 150 -5.56 -6.28 -40.59
C PHE A 150 -5.51 -6.82 -39.16
N HIS A 151 -5.14 -5.99 -38.20
CA HIS A 151 -5.16 -6.33 -36.77
C HIS A 151 -6.26 -5.58 -36.04
N ARG A 152 -6.96 -6.27 -35.13
CA ARG A 152 -7.94 -5.63 -34.25
C ARG A 152 -7.24 -4.52 -33.46
N PRO A 153 -7.71 -3.26 -33.53
CA PRO A 153 -7.14 -2.19 -32.73
C PRO A 153 -7.33 -2.54 -31.24
N LYS A 154 -6.35 -2.20 -30.42
CA LYS A 154 -6.48 -2.35 -28.97
C LYS A 154 -7.60 -1.44 -28.50
N THR A 155 -8.65 -2.05 -27.96
CA THR A 155 -9.79 -1.35 -27.36
C THR A 155 -9.62 -1.31 -25.85
N LEU A 156 -10.19 -0.31 -25.19
CA LEU A 156 -10.29 -0.27 -23.73
C LEU A 156 -11.08 -1.49 -23.23
N LYS A 157 -10.49 -2.26 -22.32
CA LYS A 157 -11.18 -3.30 -21.56
C LYS A 157 -11.60 -2.68 -20.22
N LYS A 158 -12.90 -2.62 -19.95
CA LYS A 158 -13.43 -2.14 -18.68
C LYS A 158 -13.47 -3.30 -17.68
N ASP A 159 -13.21 -3.02 -16.42
CA ASP A 159 -13.37 -4.01 -15.35
C ASP A 159 -14.86 -4.30 -15.10
N GLY A 160 -15.14 -5.50 -14.59
CA GLY A 160 -16.51 -5.94 -14.30
C GLY A 160 -17.10 -5.18 -13.11
N ASN A 161 -18.02 -4.25 -13.38
CA ASN A 161 -18.81 -3.54 -12.35
C ASN A 161 -20.27 -4.03 -12.38
N PRO A 162 -20.62 -5.10 -11.64
CA PRO A 162 -22.00 -5.61 -11.64
C PRO A 162 -22.95 -4.60 -10.99
N LYS A 163 -24.16 -4.45 -11.54
CA LYS A 163 -25.17 -3.50 -11.04
C LYS A 163 -25.67 -3.85 -9.62
N TYR A 164 -25.57 -5.12 -9.23
CA TYR A 164 -25.99 -5.64 -7.94
C TYR A 164 -24.98 -6.72 -7.48
N PRO A 165 -24.72 -6.84 -6.16
CA PRO A 165 -23.87 -7.90 -5.65
C PRO A 165 -24.54 -9.26 -5.86
N ARG A 166 -23.76 -10.29 -6.21
CA ARG A 166 -24.28 -11.66 -6.42
C ARG A 166 -24.69 -12.35 -5.11
N ILE A 167 -24.16 -11.90 -3.99
CA ILE A 167 -24.45 -12.40 -2.65
C ILE A 167 -24.70 -11.16 -1.77
N SER A 168 -25.77 -11.17 -0.99
CA SER A 168 -26.15 -10.04 -0.13
C SER A 168 -25.11 -9.74 0.95
N ALA A 169 -24.52 -10.77 1.56
CA ALA A 169 -23.47 -10.66 2.57
C ALA A 169 -22.41 -11.75 2.39
N PRO A 170 -21.12 -11.44 2.64
CA PRO A 170 -20.06 -12.45 2.57
C PRO A 170 -20.25 -13.50 3.68
N PRO A 171 -19.92 -14.78 3.42
CA PRO A 171 -20.02 -15.82 4.43
C PRO A 171 -18.97 -15.61 5.53
N ARG A 172 -19.36 -15.89 6.78
CA ARG A 172 -18.42 -15.86 7.91
C ARG A 172 -17.38 -16.98 7.81
N ASN A 173 -16.19 -16.72 8.34
CA ASN A 173 -15.19 -17.76 8.55
C ASN A 173 -15.75 -18.78 9.56
N LYS A 174 -15.70 -20.06 9.20
CA LYS A 174 -16.14 -21.17 10.08
C LYS A 174 -14.98 -21.80 10.86
N LEU A 175 -13.73 -21.50 10.46
CA LEU A 175 -12.51 -22.05 11.07
C LEU A 175 -11.94 -21.06 12.08
N ASP A 176 -12.53 -21.05 13.27
CA ASP A 176 -12.11 -20.21 14.38
C ASP A 176 -10.99 -20.86 15.20
N HIS A 177 -10.35 -20.12 16.10
CA HIS A 177 -9.20 -20.60 16.90
C HIS A 177 -9.55 -21.85 17.74
N TYR A 178 -10.74 -21.85 18.35
CA TYR A 178 -11.27 -22.99 19.11
C TYR A 178 -11.56 -24.20 18.23
N GLN A 179 -11.97 -23.99 16.97
CA GLN A 179 -12.23 -25.11 16.05
C GLN A 179 -10.94 -25.70 15.50
N ILE A 180 -9.90 -24.86 15.34
CA ILE A 180 -8.58 -25.28 14.90
C ILE A 180 -7.94 -26.18 15.96
N LEU A 181 -7.87 -25.72 17.22
CA LEU A 181 -7.29 -26.47 18.34
C LEU A 181 -8.38 -27.25 19.07
N LYS A 182 -8.45 -28.56 18.86
CA LYS A 182 -9.50 -29.37 19.49
C LYS A 182 -9.16 -29.73 20.92
N TYR A 183 -8.06 -30.44 21.12
CA TYR A 183 -7.61 -30.85 22.46
C TYR A 183 -6.11 -31.18 22.46
N PRO A 184 -5.44 -31.02 23.61
CA PRO A 184 -4.08 -31.49 23.81
C PRO A 184 -4.02 -33.02 23.81
N LEU A 185 -2.90 -33.60 23.38
CA LEU A 185 -2.69 -35.04 23.38
C LEU A 185 -1.95 -35.47 24.65
N THR A 186 -2.54 -36.38 25.41
CA THR A 186 -2.07 -36.82 26.75
C THR A 186 -1.35 -38.16 26.74
N THR A 187 -0.93 -38.65 25.58
CA THR A 187 -0.21 -39.93 25.47
C THR A 187 1.18 -39.85 26.10
N GLU A 188 1.71 -40.96 26.60
CA GLU A 188 3.07 -41.02 27.18
C GLU A 188 4.16 -40.39 26.29
N SER A 189 4.12 -40.69 24.98
CA SER A 189 5.05 -40.10 24.02
C SER A 189 4.92 -38.57 23.89
N ALA A 190 3.73 -38.03 24.15
CA ALA A 190 3.46 -36.59 24.17
C ALA A 190 3.91 -35.96 25.49
N MET A 191 3.70 -36.64 26.62
CA MET A 191 4.17 -36.16 27.93
C MET A 191 5.71 -36.04 27.94
N LYS A 192 6.42 -37.06 27.43
CA LYS A 192 7.89 -37.00 27.22
C LYS A 192 8.33 -35.82 26.36
N LYS A 193 7.50 -35.41 25.39
CA LYS A 193 7.79 -34.26 24.52
C LYS A 193 7.58 -32.90 25.20
N ILE A 194 6.74 -32.84 26.22
CA ILE A 194 6.56 -31.64 27.05
C ILE A 194 7.84 -31.41 27.86
N GLU A 195 8.32 -32.45 28.54
CA GLU A 195 9.52 -32.43 29.40
C GLU A 195 10.81 -32.20 28.61
N ASP A 196 11.13 -33.08 27.65
CA ASP A 196 12.48 -33.09 27.04
C ASP A 196 12.72 -31.94 26.06
N ASN A 197 11.68 -31.56 25.32
CA ASN A 197 11.81 -30.74 24.10
C ASN A 197 11.11 -29.38 24.17
N ASN A 198 10.42 -29.10 25.28
CA ASN A 198 9.52 -27.96 25.43
C ASN A 198 8.56 -27.87 24.21
N THR A 199 7.87 -29.00 23.96
CA THR A 199 6.92 -29.15 22.85
C THR A 199 5.57 -29.63 23.34
N MET A 200 4.52 -28.86 23.04
CA MET A 200 3.14 -29.26 23.28
C MET A 200 2.59 -30.01 22.07
N VAL A 201 1.75 -31.02 22.33
CA VAL A 201 1.14 -31.83 21.27
C VAL A 201 -0.36 -31.61 21.27
N PHE A 202 -0.91 -31.22 20.13
CA PHE A 202 -2.34 -30.99 19.95
C PHE A 202 -2.95 -31.90 18.89
N ILE A 203 -4.22 -32.23 19.06
CA ILE A 203 -5.11 -32.69 18.00
C ILE A 203 -5.74 -31.44 17.38
N VAL A 204 -5.65 -31.36 16.06
CA VAL A 204 -6.04 -30.18 15.28
C VAL A 204 -7.00 -30.61 14.15
N ASP A 205 -7.80 -29.68 13.65
CA ASP A 205 -8.56 -29.88 12.43
C ASP A 205 -7.67 -30.16 11.20
N ILE A 206 -8.17 -31.02 10.30
CA ILE A 206 -7.45 -31.47 9.10
C ILE A 206 -7.21 -30.31 8.13
N ARG A 207 -8.08 -29.31 8.12
CA ARG A 207 -8.01 -28.15 7.21
C ARG A 207 -7.05 -27.07 7.69
N ALA A 208 -6.51 -27.20 8.91
CA ALA A 208 -5.68 -26.16 9.51
C ALA A 208 -4.22 -26.22 9.02
N ASP A 209 -3.69 -25.07 8.64
CA ASP A 209 -2.29 -24.90 8.24
C ASP A 209 -1.40 -24.56 9.44
N LYS A 210 -0.09 -24.74 9.30
CA LYS A 210 0.89 -24.42 10.35
C LYS A 210 0.79 -22.96 10.85
N LYS A 211 0.48 -22.02 9.95
CA LYS A 211 0.29 -20.59 10.29
C LYS A 211 -0.92 -20.40 11.20
N LYS A 212 -2.06 -20.97 10.82
CA LYS A 212 -3.31 -20.91 11.61
C LYS A 212 -3.16 -21.55 12.99
N ILE A 213 -2.44 -22.67 13.08
CA ILE A 213 -2.14 -23.34 14.36
C ILE A 213 -1.27 -22.44 15.25
N LYS A 214 -0.24 -21.82 14.68
CA LYS A 214 0.63 -20.88 15.40
C LYS A 214 -0.19 -19.70 15.95
N ASP A 215 -1.05 -19.11 15.13
CA ASP A 215 -1.87 -17.98 15.53
C ASP A 215 -2.92 -18.37 16.58
N ALA A 216 -3.51 -19.56 16.46
CA ALA A 216 -4.48 -20.06 17.43
C ALA A 216 -3.86 -20.31 18.80
N VAL A 217 -2.73 -21.02 18.87
CA VAL A 217 -2.05 -21.29 20.15
C VAL A 217 -1.55 -19.99 20.78
N LYS A 218 -1.04 -19.06 19.97
CA LYS A 218 -0.59 -17.75 20.45
C LYS A 218 -1.71 -16.94 21.08
N LYS A 219 -2.91 -16.94 20.48
CA LYS A 219 -4.06 -16.17 20.99
C LYS A 219 -4.79 -16.84 22.15
N MET A 220 -4.82 -18.17 22.18
CA MET A 220 -5.58 -18.91 23.20
C MET A 220 -4.86 -19.03 24.53
N TYR A 221 -3.54 -19.20 24.48
CA TYR A 221 -2.74 -19.48 25.66
C TYR A 221 -1.66 -18.40 25.91
N ASP A 222 -1.63 -17.34 25.08
CA ASP A 222 -0.66 -16.24 25.15
C ASP A 222 0.81 -16.67 25.07
N ILE A 223 1.09 -17.72 24.29
CA ILE A 223 2.42 -18.34 24.19
C ILE A 223 3.10 -17.96 22.87
N GLN A 224 4.42 -17.76 22.91
CA GLN A 224 5.23 -17.61 21.72
C GLN A 224 5.83 -18.94 21.24
N ILE A 225 5.76 -19.18 19.93
CA ILE A 225 6.05 -20.48 19.31
C ILE A 225 7.27 -20.37 18.39
N LYS A 226 8.26 -21.24 18.58
CA LYS A 226 9.40 -21.41 17.66
C LYS A 226 8.92 -21.98 16.33
N LYS A 227 8.43 -23.22 16.34
CA LYS A 227 8.01 -23.95 15.13
C LYS A 227 6.84 -24.89 15.39
N VAL A 228 6.11 -25.19 14.31
CA VAL A 228 5.00 -26.15 14.31
C VAL A 228 5.28 -27.24 13.28
N ASN A 229 5.23 -28.49 13.71
CA ASN A 229 5.29 -29.68 12.87
C ASN A 229 3.93 -30.36 12.90
N THR A 230 3.48 -30.91 11.78
CA THR A 230 2.15 -31.54 11.68
C THR A 230 2.25 -32.86 10.94
N LEU A 231 1.46 -33.84 11.34
CA LEU A 231 1.21 -35.08 10.60
C LEU A 231 -0.29 -35.41 10.65
N ILE A 232 -0.75 -36.24 9.73
CA ILE A 232 -2.10 -36.82 9.77
C ILE A 232 -1.95 -38.21 10.41
N ARG A 233 -2.76 -38.49 11.44
CA ARG A 233 -2.84 -39.82 12.05
C ARG A 233 -3.60 -40.77 11.13
N PRO A 234 -3.40 -42.10 11.22
CA PRO A 234 -4.25 -43.07 10.50
C PRO A 234 -5.73 -42.92 10.86
N ASP A 235 -6.04 -42.43 12.07
CA ASP A 235 -7.41 -42.11 12.53
C ASP A 235 -8.08 -40.96 11.76
N GLY A 236 -7.36 -40.32 10.85
CA GLY A 236 -7.84 -39.18 10.06
C GLY A 236 -7.72 -37.83 10.77
N THR A 237 -7.32 -37.77 12.05
CA THR A 237 -7.11 -36.49 12.75
C THR A 237 -5.71 -35.93 12.52
N LYS A 238 -5.55 -34.60 12.49
CA LYS A 238 -4.22 -33.98 12.40
C LYS A 238 -3.57 -33.91 13.79
N LYS A 239 -2.31 -34.34 13.92
CA LYS A 239 -1.46 -34.15 15.11
C LYS A 239 -0.52 -32.98 14.83
N ALA A 240 -0.42 -32.04 15.76
CA ALA A 240 0.52 -30.93 15.69
C ALA A 240 1.49 -30.97 16.88
N TYR A 241 2.78 -31.00 16.59
CA TYR A 241 3.84 -30.74 17.56
C TYR A 241 4.18 -29.25 17.51
N VAL A 242 3.99 -28.55 18.63
CA VAL A 242 4.17 -27.12 18.76
C VAL A 242 5.34 -26.86 19.70
N ARG A 243 6.48 -26.44 19.15
CA ARG A 243 7.68 -26.12 19.95
C ARG A 243 7.61 -24.69 20.43
N LEU A 244 7.65 -24.50 21.74
CA LEU A 244 7.59 -23.18 22.35
C LEU A 244 8.94 -22.46 22.28
N THR A 245 8.89 -21.13 22.45
CA THR A 245 10.07 -20.29 22.73
C THR A 245 10.68 -20.69 24.09
N PRO A 246 11.99 -20.47 24.31
CA PRO A 246 12.60 -20.88 25.57
C PRO A 246 12.14 -20.01 26.75
N ASP A 247 11.48 -18.89 26.47
CA ASP A 247 10.96 -17.94 27.45
C ASP A 247 9.71 -18.48 28.19
N TYR A 248 9.09 -19.53 27.64
CA TYR A 248 7.93 -20.19 28.22
C TYR A 248 8.23 -21.67 28.40
N ASP A 249 7.91 -22.22 29.57
CA ASP A 249 7.99 -23.65 29.80
C ASP A 249 6.66 -24.34 29.41
N ALA A 250 6.75 -25.48 28.72
CA ALA A 250 5.59 -26.27 28.33
C ALA A 250 4.92 -26.94 29.53
N LEU A 251 5.68 -27.24 30.60
CA LEU A 251 5.12 -27.81 31.83
C LEU A 251 4.15 -26.83 32.51
N ASP A 252 4.56 -25.58 32.69
CA ASP A 252 3.72 -24.54 33.30
C ASP A 252 2.45 -24.28 32.48
N VAL A 253 2.56 -24.29 31.17
CA VAL A 253 1.40 -24.13 30.29
C VAL A 253 0.47 -25.35 30.40
N ALA A 254 1.01 -26.57 30.44
CA ALA A 254 0.20 -27.77 30.60
C ALA A 254 -0.59 -27.78 31.91
N ASN A 255 0.00 -27.27 33.00
CA ASN A 255 -0.68 -27.08 34.29
C ASN A 255 -1.83 -26.07 34.18
N LYS A 256 -1.64 -24.97 33.44
CA LYS A 256 -2.72 -23.98 33.19
C LYS A 256 -3.87 -24.56 32.38
N ILE A 257 -3.60 -25.52 31.50
CA ILE A 257 -4.63 -26.20 30.71
C ILE A 257 -5.28 -27.34 31.52
N GLY A 258 -4.58 -27.90 32.51
CA GLY A 258 -5.06 -29.00 33.35
C GLY A 258 -4.85 -30.38 32.73
N ILE A 259 -3.67 -30.63 32.14
CA ILE A 259 -3.32 -31.90 31.47
C ILE A 259 -2.34 -32.76 32.31
N ILE A 260 -1.70 -32.14 33.30
CA ILE A 260 -0.76 -32.73 34.25
C ILE A 260 -1.38 -32.70 35.64
#